data_AF-A0A2E7L8A2-F1
#
_entry.id   AF-A0A2E7L8A2-F1
#
_cell.length_a   1.000
_cell.length_b   1.000
_cell.length_c   1.000
_cell.angle_alpha   90.00
_cell.angle_beta   90.00
_cell.angle_gamma   90.00
#
_symmetry.space_group_name_H-M   'P 1'
#
loop_
_entity.id
_entity.type
_entity.pdbx_description
1 polymer ?
#
loop_
_entity_poly.entity_id
_entity_poly.type
_entity_poly.pdbx_seq_one_letter_code
_entity_poly.pdbx_strand_id
1 'polypeptide(L)'
;MRYILWRLQRCCAIGLAGSLLAGALVVFHSAGLRAAEPQSDLPRHTINRICFMFHPVCWRMHGEKPPAGADPDNWAACYNRELRVNELQKQFISRLPENAALVLFPIGNGAAMRALEEHATKTLGRRCVIVRRPGKDPPRSWARLADPIGEFLANPALEGRAEFLSSIPDKIQSELVTELSQVSKAERQGWNVSVLEVLYYSRMCALDIENAFAKRNLVYDPAVVRSEAFGEGFEQCAMTWKQMLVPYLGLAHPAENNFDLSVSGAPFLVDAVLKQRIRLSHDLRLYLWEAVDGRKVAMYCRAWCRLKDPQLYARVALDDLSLVVREVHDKECWPQPDDSTLGLQVAAGHLRVPVFNGIRRDFDWRKAVQTDEEACYLIADNISLQDFRKRLLDARIGR
;
A
#
# COMPACT_ATOMS: atom_id res chain seq x y z
N MET A 1 -17.03 -10.32 -6.02
CA MET A 1 -16.90 -9.10 -6.86
C MET A 1 -15.41 -8.89 -7.14
N ARG A 2 -14.93 -9.24 -8.35
CA ARG A 2 -13.51 -9.43 -8.74
C ARG A 2 -12.71 -8.11 -8.96
N TYR A 3 -13.02 -7.06 -8.21
CA TYR A 3 -13.07 -5.72 -8.78
C TYR A 3 -11.75 -4.98 -8.98
N ILE A 4 -10.75 -5.20 -8.13
CA ILE A 4 -9.45 -4.52 -8.25
C ILE A 4 -8.43 -5.36 -9.04
N LEU A 5 -8.58 -6.69 -9.06
CA LEU A 5 -7.88 -7.58 -10.00
C LEU A 5 -8.39 -7.48 -11.45
N TRP A 6 -9.62 -7.02 -11.67
CA TRP A 6 -10.21 -6.98 -13.02
C TRP A 6 -9.63 -5.88 -13.92
N ARG A 7 -8.90 -4.86 -13.42
CA ARG A 7 -8.49 -3.71 -14.25
C ARG A 7 -7.09 -3.12 -14.09
N LEU A 8 -6.16 -3.82 -13.44
CA LEU A 8 -4.76 -3.81 -13.93
C LEU A 8 -4.65 -4.44 -15.35
N GLN A 9 -5.74 -4.98 -15.90
CA GLN A 9 -5.80 -5.77 -17.14
C GLN A 9 -5.80 -5.01 -18.48
N ARG A 10 -5.87 -3.67 -18.56
CA ARG A 10 -6.02 -2.97 -19.86
C ARG A 10 -5.11 -1.77 -20.16
N CYS A 11 -4.20 -1.37 -19.27
CA CYS A 11 -3.40 -0.15 -19.50
C CYS A 11 -2.09 -0.34 -20.29
N CYS A 12 -1.71 -1.55 -20.71
CA CYS A 12 -0.40 -1.81 -21.35
C CYS A 12 -0.46 -2.29 -22.82
N ALA A 13 -1.40 -1.81 -23.63
CA ALA A 13 -1.34 -2.01 -25.07
C ALA A 13 -1.38 -0.66 -25.78
N ILE A 14 -0.20 -0.06 -26.01
CA ILE A 14 0.15 0.76 -27.19
C ILE A 14 1.68 0.96 -27.17
N GLY A 15 2.34 0.37 -28.17
CA GLY A 15 3.56 0.88 -28.81
C GLY A 15 4.92 0.59 -28.15
N LEU A 16 5.72 -0.27 -28.77
CA LEU A 16 6.94 0.16 -29.47
C LEU A 16 7.65 -0.99 -30.21
N ALA A 17 8.07 -0.69 -31.43
CA ALA A 17 8.97 -1.48 -32.26
C ALA A 17 10.40 -0.93 -32.15
N GLY A 18 11.40 -1.82 -32.26
CA GLY A 18 12.72 -1.48 -32.82
C GLY A 18 13.94 -1.53 -31.89
N SER A 19 14.74 -2.60 -32.08
CA SER A 19 16.21 -2.61 -32.26
C SER A 19 17.19 -2.70 -31.06
N LEU A 20 17.66 -3.94 -30.86
CA LEU A 20 19.05 -4.47 -30.75
C LEU A 20 20.27 -3.50 -30.79
N LEU A 21 21.19 -3.58 -29.79
CA LEU A 21 22.54 -4.22 -29.87
C LEU A 21 23.47 -3.88 -28.66
N ALA A 22 24.23 -4.91 -28.24
CA ALA A 22 25.56 -4.96 -27.56
C ALA A 22 25.79 -4.12 -26.26
N GLY A 23 26.31 -4.61 -25.14
CA GLY A 23 27.22 -5.74 -24.88
C GLY A 23 28.52 -5.20 -24.29
N ALA A 24 28.64 -5.12 -22.96
CA ALA A 24 29.92 -5.00 -22.26
C ALA A 24 29.80 -5.47 -20.80
N LEU A 25 30.61 -6.47 -20.44
CA LEU A 25 30.72 -7.07 -19.11
C LEU A 25 31.62 -6.19 -18.24
N VAL A 26 31.15 -5.76 -17.07
CA VAL A 26 31.97 -5.07 -16.07
C VAL A 26 31.81 -5.76 -14.72
N VAL A 27 32.92 -6.27 -14.19
CA VAL A 27 33.02 -6.86 -12.86
C VAL A 27 33.29 -5.75 -11.87
N PHE A 28 32.46 -5.57 -10.82
CA PHE A 28 32.82 -4.72 -9.69
C PHE A 28 32.45 -5.34 -8.34
N HIS A 29 33.41 -5.20 -7.42
CA HIS A 29 33.37 -5.53 -6.01
C HIS A 29 32.39 -4.64 -5.23
N SER A 30 31.78 -5.24 -4.21
CA SER A 30 30.84 -4.64 -3.26
C SER A 30 31.51 -3.66 -2.29
N ALA A 31 31.40 -2.37 -2.58
CA ALA A 31 31.47 -1.29 -1.60
C ALA A 31 30.44 -0.23 -2.00
N GLY A 32 29.72 0.33 -1.02
CA GLY A 32 28.48 1.09 -1.20
C GLY A 32 28.43 1.98 -2.44
N LEU A 33 27.51 1.66 -3.36
CA LEU A 33 27.09 2.53 -4.46
C LEU A 33 26.50 3.82 -3.86
N ARG A 34 27.37 4.79 -3.59
CA ARG A 34 26.98 6.19 -3.82
C ARG A 34 26.66 6.26 -5.30
N ALA A 35 25.42 6.61 -5.64
CA ALA A 35 25.07 6.99 -7.00
C ALA A 35 26.16 7.94 -7.52
N ALA A 36 26.61 7.74 -8.77
CA ALA A 36 27.55 8.66 -9.41
C ALA A 36 27.11 10.09 -9.11
N GLU A 37 28.04 10.92 -8.59
CA GLU A 37 27.71 12.31 -8.23
C GLU A 37 27.03 12.96 -9.44
N PRO A 38 25.76 13.37 -9.32
CA PRO A 38 25.08 14.00 -10.44
C PRO A 38 25.77 15.33 -10.68
N GLN A 39 26.48 15.43 -11.82
CA GLN A 39 26.88 16.71 -12.44
C GLN A 39 25.62 17.45 -12.88
N SER A 40 24.90 18.00 -11.91
CA SER A 40 23.79 18.90 -12.12
C SER A 40 24.20 20.25 -11.56
N ASP A 41 24.23 21.28 -12.39
CA ASP A 41 24.47 22.67 -11.96
C ASP A 41 23.33 23.21 -11.07
N LEU A 42 22.27 22.42 -10.83
CA LEU A 42 21.19 22.82 -9.93
C LEU A 42 21.70 22.90 -8.48
N PRO A 43 21.29 23.93 -7.72
CA PRO A 43 21.66 24.06 -6.32
C PRO A 43 21.06 22.92 -5.49
N ARG A 44 21.83 22.43 -4.52
CA ARG A 44 21.40 21.37 -3.60
C ARG A 44 20.18 21.83 -2.79
N HIS A 45 19.15 20.99 -2.73
CA HIS A 45 17.90 21.27 -2.02
C HIS A 45 17.66 20.26 -0.91
N THR A 46 17.54 20.73 0.32
CA THR A 46 17.25 19.84 1.45
C THR A 46 15.74 19.66 1.63
N ILE A 47 15.32 18.40 1.67
CA ILE A 47 13.95 17.95 1.89
C ILE A 47 13.83 17.38 3.30
N ASN A 48 12.90 17.91 4.09
CA ASN A 48 12.58 17.41 5.43
C ASN A 48 11.20 16.75 5.52
N ARG A 49 10.42 16.78 4.43
CA ARG A 49 9.13 16.09 4.31
C ARG A 49 8.95 15.46 2.93
N ILE A 50 8.62 14.18 2.87
CA ILE A 50 8.28 13.46 1.63
C ILE A 50 6.81 13.04 1.70
N CYS A 51 6.01 13.46 0.73
CA CYS A 51 4.61 13.09 0.62
C CYS A 51 4.45 12.07 -0.51
N PHE A 52 3.86 10.92 -0.23
CA PHE A 52 3.58 9.86 -1.20
C PHE A 52 2.09 9.87 -1.56
N MET A 53 1.77 10.11 -2.83
CA MET A 53 0.41 10.20 -3.32
C MET A 53 0.12 9.06 -4.29
N PHE A 54 -0.67 8.09 -3.84
CA PHE A 54 -0.95 6.86 -4.57
C PHE A 54 -2.27 6.95 -5.33
N HIS A 55 -2.23 6.80 -6.65
CA HIS A 55 -3.39 6.59 -7.52
C HIS A 55 -4.61 7.51 -7.24
N PRO A 56 -4.44 8.83 -7.14
CA PRO A 56 -5.46 9.72 -6.58
C PRO A 56 -6.77 9.86 -7.36
N VAL A 57 -6.86 9.30 -8.58
CA VAL A 57 -8.04 9.39 -9.47
C VAL A 57 -8.53 8.00 -9.90
N CYS A 58 -8.37 7.02 -9.03
CA CYS A 58 -8.67 5.63 -9.33
C CYS A 58 -10.13 5.42 -9.71
N TRP A 59 -11.08 6.02 -9.01
CA TRP A 59 -12.52 5.87 -9.28
C TRP A 59 -12.90 6.50 -10.61
N ARG A 60 -12.43 7.74 -10.88
CA ARG A 60 -12.67 8.44 -12.15
C ARG A 60 -12.12 7.72 -13.37
N MET A 61 -11.07 6.91 -13.23
CA MET A 61 -10.53 6.15 -14.37
C MET A 61 -11.57 5.17 -14.95
N HIS A 62 -12.51 4.69 -14.14
CA HIS A 62 -13.53 3.75 -14.60
C HIS A 62 -14.74 4.43 -15.25
N GLY A 63 -14.79 5.77 -15.24
CA GLY A 63 -15.91 6.56 -15.73
C GLY A 63 -16.93 6.89 -14.65
N GLU A 64 -17.99 7.60 -15.03
CA GLU A 64 -19.04 8.04 -14.12
C GLU A 64 -20.01 6.91 -13.73
N LYS A 65 -20.14 5.89 -14.58
CA LYS A 65 -21.05 4.78 -14.33
C LYS A 65 -20.36 3.70 -13.51
N PRO A 66 -21.07 3.08 -12.55
CA PRO A 66 -20.54 1.93 -11.86
C PRO A 66 -20.23 0.85 -12.89
N PRO A 67 -19.06 0.22 -12.81
CA PRO A 67 -18.74 -0.94 -13.63
C PRO A 67 -19.68 -2.12 -13.27
N ALA A 68 -19.84 -3.09 -14.18
CA ALA A 68 -20.81 -4.18 -14.04
C ALA A 68 -20.64 -5.02 -12.75
N GLY A 69 -21.67 -5.06 -11.90
CA GLY A 69 -21.67 -5.83 -10.65
C GLY A 69 -21.08 -5.09 -9.44
N ALA A 70 -20.66 -3.82 -9.60
CA ALA A 70 -20.43 -2.94 -8.46
C ALA A 70 -21.76 -2.44 -7.89
N ASP A 71 -21.80 -2.22 -6.58
CA ASP A 71 -22.91 -1.53 -5.92
C ASP A 71 -22.98 -0.07 -6.42
N PRO A 72 -24.08 0.37 -7.07
CA PRO A 72 -24.18 1.70 -7.64
C PRO A 72 -24.09 2.84 -6.62
N ASP A 73 -24.64 2.64 -5.41
CA ASP A 73 -24.71 3.68 -4.39
C ASP A 73 -23.35 3.87 -3.73
N ASN A 74 -22.70 2.76 -3.37
CA ASN A 74 -21.32 2.80 -2.87
C ASN A 74 -20.35 3.36 -3.92
N TRP A 75 -20.51 2.98 -5.19
CA TRP A 75 -19.71 3.54 -6.28
C TRP A 75 -19.87 5.06 -6.38
N ALA A 76 -21.11 5.54 -6.42
CA ALA A 76 -21.40 6.97 -6.51
C ALA A 76 -20.85 7.73 -5.30
N ALA A 77 -20.96 7.17 -4.10
CA ALA A 77 -20.40 7.74 -2.88
C ALA A 77 -18.88 7.88 -2.94
N CYS A 78 -18.16 6.82 -3.30
CA CYS A 78 -16.70 6.85 -3.44
C CYS A 78 -16.23 7.77 -4.57
N TYR A 79 -16.91 7.74 -5.72
CA TYR A 79 -16.65 8.64 -6.84
C TYR A 79 -16.82 10.13 -6.43
N ASN A 80 -17.92 10.46 -5.76
CA ASN A 80 -18.18 11.83 -5.30
C ASN A 80 -17.19 12.26 -4.21
N ARG A 81 -16.76 11.35 -3.33
CA ARG A 81 -15.69 11.61 -2.37
C ARG A 81 -14.36 11.88 -3.09
N GLU A 82 -14.01 11.10 -4.10
CA GLU A 82 -12.79 11.32 -4.89
C GLU A 82 -12.76 12.72 -5.51
N LEU A 83 -13.89 13.20 -6.06
CA LEU A 83 -13.98 14.56 -6.60
C LEU A 83 -13.61 15.62 -5.54
N ARG A 84 -14.16 15.50 -4.32
CA ARG A 84 -13.85 16.42 -3.22
C ARG A 84 -12.39 16.30 -2.78
N VAL A 85 -11.92 15.06 -2.60
CA VAL A 85 -10.56 14.76 -2.15
C VAL A 85 -9.52 15.23 -3.17
N ASN A 86 -9.77 15.14 -4.48
CA ASN A 86 -8.87 15.67 -5.51
C ASN A 86 -8.68 17.19 -5.39
N GLU A 87 -9.73 17.94 -5.08
CA GLU A 87 -9.60 19.38 -4.84
C GLU A 87 -8.82 19.66 -3.56
N LEU A 88 -9.06 18.91 -2.48
CA LEU A 88 -8.26 19.00 -1.25
C LEU A 88 -6.79 18.65 -1.49
N GLN A 89 -6.51 17.63 -2.31
CA GLN A 89 -5.16 17.24 -2.67
C GLN A 89 -4.46 18.32 -3.49
N LYS A 90 -5.13 18.97 -4.45
CA LYS A 90 -4.57 20.13 -5.18
C LYS A 90 -4.26 21.29 -4.25
N GLN A 91 -5.17 21.60 -3.32
CA GLN A 91 -4.94 22.64 -2.30
C GLN A 91 -3.77 22.29 -1.38
N PHE A 92 -3.66 21.02 -0.98
CA PHE A 92 -2.55 20.51 -0.19
C PHE A 92 -1.22 20.69 -0.92
N ILE A 93 -1.17 20.30 -2.21
CA ILE A 93 0.00 20.49 -3.08
C ILE A 93 0.40 21.96 -3.16
N SER A 94 -0.55 22.87 -3.34
CA SER A 94 -0.32 24.32 -3.38
C SER A 94 0.18 24.93 -2.07
N ARG A 95 0.03 24.22 -0.95
CA ARG A 95 0.45 24.65 0.39
C ARG A 95 1.69 23.90 0.90
N LEU A 96 2.27 22.99 0.11
CA LEU A 96 3.47 22.27 0.51
C LEU A 96 4.64 23.25 0.69
N PRO A 97 5.34 23.24 1.84
CA PRO A 97 6.46 24.14 2.07
C PRO A 97 7.61 23.84 1.12
N GLU A 98 8.54 24.78 0.98
CA GLU A 98 9.66 24.66 0.03
C GLU A 98 10.57 23.46 0.31
N ASN A 99 10.68 23.03 1.56
CA ASN A 99 11.46 21.86 1.99
C ASN A 99 10.67 20.54 1.95
N ALA A 100 9.50 20.50 1.30
CA ALA A 100 8.77 19.27 1.05
C ALA A 100 8.90 18.80 -0.40
N ALA A 101 8.89 17.49 -0.62
CA ALA A 101 8.76 16.86 -1.92
C ALA A 101 7.47 16.05 -2.03
N LEU A 102 6.92 15.96 -3.23
CA LEU A 102 5.81 15.09 -3.58
C LEU A 102 6.32 13.98 -4.50
N VAL A 103 6.05 12.74 -4.11
CA VAL A 103 6.19 11.56 -4.97
C VAL A 103 4.79 11.13 -5.37
N LEU A 104 4.46 11.29 -6.65
CA LEU A 104 3.15 10.97 -7.23
C LEU A 104 3.23 9.64 -7.99
N PHE A 105 2.36 8.70 -7.64
CA PHE A 105 2.16 7.44 -8.35
C PHE A 105 0.85 7.56 -9.13
N PRO A 106 0.88 7.98 -10.41
CA PRO A 106 -0.33 8.16 -11.19
C PRO A 106 -0.92 6.81 -11.57
N ILE A 107 -2.23 6.79 -11.78
CA ILE A 107 -2.95 5.64 -12.29
C ILE A 107 -3.70 6.03 -13.56
N GLY A 108 -3.49 5.26 -14.63
CA GLY A 108 -4.04 5.57 -15.96
C GLY A 108 -3.51 6.90 -16.54
N ASN A 109 -4.19 7.38 -17.58
CA ASN A 109 -3.85 8.64 -18.26
C ASN A 109 -5.14 9.38 -18.67
N GLY A 110 -6.07 9.52 -17.72
CA GLY A 110 -7.31 10.29 -17.91
C GLY A 110 -7.07 11.80 -17.79
N ALA A 111 -8.06 12.60 -18.23
CA ALA A 111 -7.97 14.07 -18.12
C ALA A 111 -7.78 14.55 -16.67
N ALA A 112 -8.47 13.93 -15.71
CA ALA A 112 -8.33 14.23 -14.29
C ALA A 112 -6.91 13.96 -13.77
N MET A 113 -6.31 12.82 -14.13
CA MET A 113 -4.93 12.49 -13.77
C MET A 113 -3.95 13.51 -14.36
N ARG A 114 -4.06 13.80 -15.66
CA ARG A 114 -3.19 14.78 -16.33
C ARG A 114 -3.27 16.17 -15.69
N ALA A 115 -4.48 16.64 -15.39
CA ALA A 115 -4.67 17.93 -14.75
C ALA A 115 -4.02 17.99 -13.35
N LEU A 116 -4.07 16.89 -12.60
CA LEU A 116 -3.41 16.80 -11.30
C LEU A 116 -1.87 16.73 -11.42
N GLU A 117 -1.34 15.96 -12.37
CA GLU A 117 0.09 15.92 -12.67
C GLU A 117 0.63 17.29 -13.10
N GLU A 118 -0.10 17.98 -13.97
CA GLU A 118 0.23 19.33 -14.43
C GLU A 118 0.24 20.33 -13.27
N HIS A 119 -0.82 20.32 -12.45
CA HIS A 119 -0.90 21.15 -11.25
C HIS A 119 0.28 20.92 -10.30
N ALA A 120 0.60 19.65 -10.01
CA ALA A 120 1.72 19.29 -9.14
C ALA A 120 3.08 19.73 -9.70
N THR A 121 3.31 19.48 -10.98
CA THR A 121 4.57 19.83 -11.65
C THR A 121 4.75 21.34 -11.74
N LYS A 122 3.70 22.08 -12.12
CA LYS A 122 3.72 23.55 -12.18
C LYS A 122 3.96 24.18 -10.81
N THR A 123 3.35 23.63 -9.76
CA THR A 123 3.40 24.18 -8.40
C THR A 123 4.73 23.88 -7.71
N LEU A 124 5.23 22.65 -7.82
CA LEU A 124 6.39 22.18 -7.04
C LEU A 124 7.69 22.16 -7.84
N GLY A 125 7.60 22.28 -9.18
CA GLY A 125 8.74 22.17 -10.08
C GLY A 125 9.50 20.86 -9.86
N ARG A 126 10.82 20.97 -9.65
CA ARG A 126 11.68 19.81 -9.37
C ARG A 126 11.28 19.00 -8.13
N ARG A 127 10.52 19.56 -7.18
CA ARG A 127 10.12 18.83 -5.96
C ARG A 127 8.95 17.87 -6.20
N CYS A 128 8.37 17.87 -7.40
CA CYS A 128 7.42 16.83 -7.85
C CYS A 128 8.17 15.73 -8.59
N VAL A 129 8.12 14.52 -8.07
CA VAL A 129 8.65 13.31 -8.69
C VAL A 129 7.47 12.42 -9.06
N ILE A 130 7.30 12.11 -10.33
CA ILE A 130 6.25 11.21 -10.80
C ILE A 130 6.87 9.84 -11.06
N VAL A 131 6.45 8.84 -10.30
CA VAL A 131 6.92 7.45 -10.40
C VAL A 131 5.84 6.64 -11.09
N ARG A 132 6.10 6.20 -12.32
CA ARG A 132 5.20 5.32 -13.06
C ARG A 132 5.66 3.90 -12.92
N ARG A 133 4.72 2.95 -12.91
CA ARG A 133 4.98 1.53 -12.72
C ARG A 133 6.13 1.05 -13.62
N PRO A 134 7.29 0.72 -13.04
CA PRO A 134 8.40 0.18 -13.81
C PRO A 134 8.26 -1.35 -13.94
N GLY A 135 8.75 -1.89 -15.04
CA GLY A 135 8.99 -3.33 -15.21
C GLY A 135 7.77 -4.15 -15.63
N LYS A 136 8.00 -5.47 -15.69
CA LYS A 136 6.98 -6.47 -16.02
C LYS A 136 6.43 -7.11 -14.75
N ASP A 137 5.15 -7.43 -14.75
CA ASP A 137 4.52 -8.17 -13.65
C ASP A 137 4.99 -9.62 -13.65
N PRO A 138 5.02 -10.29 -12.48
CA PRO A 138 5.18 -11.73 -12.42
C PRO A 138 4.15 -12.42 -13.33
N PRO A 139 4.53 -13.49 -14.06
CA PRO A 139 3.61 -14.21 -14.91
C PRO A 139 2.34 -14.63 -14.16
N ARG A 140 1.17 -14.28 -14.68
CA ARG A 140 -0.12 -14.59 -14.04
C ARG A 140 -0.37 -16.09 -13.86
N SER A 141 0.24 -16.91 -14.71
CA SER A 141 0.19 -18.37 -14.60
C SER A 141 0.76 -18.85 -13.26
N TRP A 142 1.66 -18.10 -12.63
CA TRP A 142 2.24 -18.45 -11.34
C TRP A 142 1.21 -18.46 -10.21
N ALA A 143 0.13 -17.68 -10.31
CA ALA A 143 -0.97 -17.72 -9.33
C ALA A 143 -1.67 -19.09 -9.25
N ARG A 144 -1.44 -19.99 -10.22
CA ARG A 144 -1.98 -21.36 -10.24
C ARG A 144 -1.03 -22.39 -9.63
N LEU A 145 0.20 -22.00 -9.29
CA LEU A 145 1.17 -22.88 -8.65
C LEU A 145 0.75 -23.12 -7.19
N ALA A 146 1.04 -24.32 -6.69
CA ALA A 146 0.75 -24.65 -5.29
C ALA A 146 1.68 -23.91 -4.30
N ASP A 147 2.89 -23.54 -4.74
CA ASP A 147 3.83 -22.72 -3.99
C ASP A 147 4.64 -21.83 -4.97
N PRO A 148 4.07 -20.71 -5.45
CA PRO A 148 4.72 -19.90 -6.48
C PRO A 148 6.06 -19.31 -6.05
N ILE A 149 6.23 -18.99 -4.76
CA ILE A 149 7.50 -18.45 -4.26
C ILE A 149 8.54 -19.56 -4.12
N GLY A 150 8.17 -20.74 -3.59
CA GLY A 150 9.06 -21.89 -3.56
C GLY A 150 9.55 -22.27 -4.96
N GLU A 151 8.64 -22.36 -5.94
CA GLU A 151 8.97 -22.63 -7.34
C GLU A 151 9.87 -21.54 -7.94
N PHE A 152 9.58 -20.26 -7.71
CA PHE A 152 10.41 -19.14 -8.18
C PHE A 152 11.85 -19.21 -7.66
N LEU A 153 12.03 -19.66 -6.41
CA LEU A 153 13.34 -19.81 -5.79
C LEU A 153 14.07 -21.09 -6.24
N ALA A 154 13.35 -22.20 -6.37
CA ALA A 154 13.94 -23.52 -6.59
C ALA A 154 14.14 -23.87 -8.07
N ASN A 155 13.36 -23.28 -8.98
CA ASN A 155 13.35 -23.65 -10.41
C ASN A 155 13.84 -22.48 -11.30
N PRO A 156 15.13 -22.45 -11.66
CA PRO A 156 15.66 -21.45 -12.59
C PRO A 156 15.00 -21.46 -13.97
N ALA A 157 14.44 -22.60 -14.38
CA ALA A 157 13.77 -22.83 -15.66
C ALA A 157 12.25 -22.60 -15.59
N LEU A 158 11.73 -22.06 -14.49
CA LEU A 158 10.32 -21.69 -14.36
C LEU A 158 9.91 -20.76 -15.51
N GLU A 159 8.86 -21.13 -16.24
CA GLU A 159 8.37 -20.38 -17.39
C GLU A 159 8.10 -18.90 -17.03
N GLY A 160 8.64 -17.98 -17.83
CA GLY A 160 8.53 -16.53 -17.63
C GLY A 160 9.47 -15.95 -16.56
N ARG A 161 10.22 -16.77 -15.80
CA ARG A 161 11.12 -16.27 -14.73
C ARG A 161 12.26 -15.41 -15.27
N ALA A 162 12.94 -15.88 -16.31
CA ALA A 162 14.04 -15.14 -16.93
C ALA A 162 13.56 -13.82 -17.55
N GLU A 163 12.38 -13.80 -18.16
CA GLU A 163 11.77 -12.59 -18.73
C GLU A 163 11.35 -11.59 -17.65
N PHE A 164 10.78 -12.07 -16.54
CA PHE A 164 10.46 -11.21 -15.39
C PHE A 164 11.72 -10.59 -14.80
N LEU A 165 12.73 -11.41 -14.49
CA LEU A 165 14.00 -10.97 -13.90
C LEU A 165 14.77 -10.00 -14.81
N SER A 166 14.74 -10.18 -16.13
CA SER A 166 15.43 -9.27 -17.06
C SER A 166 14.88 -7.84 -17.05
N SER A 167 13.68 -7.62 -16.51
CA SER A 167 13.10 -6.29 -16.31
C SER A 167 13.53 -5.61 -15.00
N ILE A 168 14.32 -6.31 -14.16
CA ILE A 168 14.70 -5.89 -12.81
C ILE A 168 16.24 -5.75 -12.75
N PRO A 169 16.79 -4.68 -12.16
CA PRO A 169 18.24 -4.56 -11.96
C PRO A 169 18.81 -5.68 -11.09
N ASP A 170 20.00 -6.19 -11.43
CA ASP A 170 20.65 -7.34 -10.75
C ASP A 170 20.76 -7.19 -9.23
N LYS A 171 21.02 -5.97 -8.74
CA LYS A 171 21.04 -5.67 -7.30
C LYS A 171 19.69 -5.99 -6.65
N ILE A 172 18.59 -5.52 -7.24
CA ILE A 172 17.24 -5.76 -6.74
C ILE A 172 16.87 -7.23 -6.87
N GLN A 173 17.25 -7.90 -7.96
CA GLN A 173 17.05 -9.34 -8.11
C GLN A 173 17.73 -10.13 -6.96
N SER A 174 18.98 -9.79 -6.66
CA SER A 174 19.77 -10.44 -5.60
C SER A 174 19.17 -10.23 -4.22
N GLU A 175 18.75 -8.99 -3.92
CA GLU A 175 18.09 -8.64 -2.67
C GLU A 175 16.74 -9.37 -2.51
N LEU A 176 15.95 -9.43 -3.60
CA LEU A 176 14.66 -10.10 -3.63
C LEU A 176 14.80 -11.60 -3.35
N VAL A 177 15.70 -12.28 -4.05
CA VAL A 177 15.99 -13.71 -3.84
C VAL A 177 16.47 -13.97 -2.42
N THR A 178 17.33 -13.10 -1.88
CA THR A 178 17.85 -13.23 -0.51
C THR A 178 16.73 -13.10 0.52
N GLU A 179 15.89 -12.07 0.42
CA GLU A 179 14.80 -11.80 1.38
C GLU A 179 13.75 -12.92 1.34
N LEU A 180 13.35 -13.37 0.15
CA LEU A 180 12.41 -14.48 -0.02
C LEU A 180 12.99 -15.80 0.54
N SER A 181 14.28 -16.08 0.29
CA SER A 181 14.93 -17.30 0.80
C SER A 181 15.01 -17.33 2.32
N GLN A 182 15.26 -16.19 2.97
CA GLN A 182 15.30 -16.10 4.44
C GLN A 182 13.95 -16.42 5.06
N VAL A 183 12.88 -15.93 4.44
CA VAL A 183 11.52 -16.09 4.96
C VAL A 183 10.95 -17.47 4.65
N SER A 184 11.20 -18.01 3.46
CA SER A 184 10.80 -19.38 3.09
C SER A 184 11.42 -20.45 4.02
N LYS A 185 12.62 -20.22 4.54
CA LYS A 185 13.24 -21.11 5.54
C LYS A 185 12.59 -21.02 6.92
N ALA A 186 12.11 -19.84 7.30
CA ALA A 186 11.54 -19.58 8.62
C ALA A 186 10.08 -20.01 8.73
N GLU A 187 9.36 -20.05 7.61
CA GLU A 187 7.91 -20.23 7.58
C GLU A 187 7.53 -21.40 6.67
N ARG A 188 6.76 -22.35 7.20
CA ARG A 188 6.34 -23.58 6.47
C ARG A 188 5.10 -23.38 5.57
N GLN A 189 4.67 -22.13 5.36
CA GLN A 189 3.47 -21.82 4.60
C GLN A 189 3.81 -21.37 3.18
N GLY A 190 2.96 -21.76 2.22
CA GLY A 190 3.05 -21.29 0.84
C GLY A 190 2.63 -19.83 0.72
N TRP A 191 3.35 -19.07 -0.09
CA TRP A 191 3.14 -17.64 -0.29
C TRP A 191 2.39 -17.37 -1.59
N ASN A 192 1.55 -16.33 -1.63
CA ASN A 192 0.92 -15.89 -2.87
C ASN A 192 1.92 -15.12 -3.77
N VAL A 193 1.76 -15.21 -5.09
CA VAL A 193 2.54 -14.43 -6.07
C VAL A 193 2.39 -12.91 -5.86
N SER A 194 1.29 -12.42 -5.29
CA SER A 194 1.11 -10.99 -4.96
C SER A 194 2.17 -10.47 -3.98
N VAL A 195 2.74 -11.34 -3.13
CA VAL A 195 3.86 -10.96 -2.26
C VAL A 195 5.10 -10.63 -3.07
N LEU A 196 5.40 -11.43 -4.09
CA LEU A 196 6.49 -11.13 -5.02
C LEU A 196 6.25 -9.77 -5.68
N GLU A 197 5.01 -9.53 -6.13
CA GLU A 197 4.60 -8.27 -6.76
C GLU A 197 4.87 -7.07 -5.87
N VAL A 198 4.38 -7.14 -4.63
CA VAL A 198 4.55 -6.05 -3.67
C VAL A 198 6.03 -5.77 -3.37
N LEU A 199 6.84 -6.82 -3.23
CA LEU A 199 8.27 -6.70 -2.92
C LEU A 199 9.07 -6.07 -4.06
N TYR A 200 9.00 -6.63 -5.26
CA TYR A 200 9.81 -6.12 -6.38
C TYR A 200 9.37 -4.70 -6.75
N TYR A 201 8.06 -4.43 -6.78
CA TYR A 201 7.55 -3.13 -7.17
C TYR A 201 7.96 -2.05 -6.17
N SER A 202 7.86 -2.32 -4.87
CA SER A 202 8.29 -1.36 -3.83
C SER A 202 9.78 -1.04 -3.93
N ARG A 203 10.63 -2.02 -4.27
CA ARG A 203 12.08 -1.80 -4.50
C ARG A 203 12.36 -0.99 -5.76
N MET A 204 11.67 -1.29 -6.85
CA MET A 204 11.80 -0.52 -8.08
C MET A 204 11.34 0.93 -7.89
N CYS A 205 10.23 1.16 -7.19
CA CYS A 205 9.78 2.50 -6.84
C CYS A 205 10.79 3.23 -5.95
N ALA A 206 11.39 2.56 -4.96
CA ALA A 206 12.44 3.17 -4.14
C ALA A 206 13.63 3.63 -5.00
N LEU A 207 14.11 2.77 -5.90
CA LEU A 207 15.20 3.08 -6.82
C LEU A 207 14.84 4.26 -7.75
N ASP A 208 13.62 4.28 -8.30
CA ASP A 208 13.15 5.37 -9.16
C ASP A 208 13.11 6.70 -8.43
N ILE A 209 12.68 6.70 -7.16
CA ILE A 209 12.67 7.88 -6.29
C ILE A 209 14.09 8.36 -6.03
N GLU A 210 15.00 7.46 -5.63
CA GLU A 210 16.41 7.79 -5.37
C GLU A 210 17.07 8.40 -6.61
N ASN A 211 16.90 7.76 -7.76
CA ASN A 211 17.41 8.26 -9.04
C ASN A 211 16.80 9.62 -9.40
N ALA A 212 15.49 9.79 -9.18
CA ALA A 212 14.81 11.05 -9.46
C ALA A 212 15.27 12.19 -8.55
N PHE A 213 15.51 11.91 -7.26
CA PHE A 213 16.02 12.86 -6.28
C PHE A 213 17.46 13.26 -6.62
N ALA A 214 18.33 12.28 -6.92
CA ALA A 214 19.71 12.52 -7.33
C ALA A 214 19.77 13.42 -8.58
N LYS A 215 19.02 13.09 -9.64
CA LYS A 215 18.96 13.89 -10.88
C LYS A 215 18.50 15.34 -10.68
N ARG A 216 17.80 15.63 -9.58
CA ARG A 216 17.21 16.95 -9.27
C ARG A 216 17.95 17.68 -8.15
N ASN A 217 19.06 17.10 -7.68
CA ASN A 217 19.84 17.55 -6.52
C ASN A 217 18.97 17.76 -5.26
N LEU A 218 18.00 16.86 -5.04
CA LEU A 218 17.20 16.79 -3.83
C LEU A 218 17.86 15.83 -2.85
N VAL A 219 18.10 16.28 -1.63
CA VAL A 219 18.68 15.46 -0.56
C VAL A 219 17.76 15.45 0.65
N TYR A 220 17.75 14.36 1.39
CA TYR A 220 17.07 14.26 2.68
C TYR A 220 17.93 13.48 3.66
N ASP A 221 17.73 13.72 4.94
CA ASP A 221 18.32 12.89 6.00
C ASP A 221 17.30 11.81 6.39
N PRO A 222 17.57 10.51 6.11
CA PRO A 222 16.64 9.43 6.42
C PRO A 222 16.34 9.30 7.93
N ALA A 223 17.21 9.80 8.81
CA ALA A 223 17.02 9.72 10.24
C ALA A 223 15.93 10.68 10.77
N VAL A 224 15.67 11.80 10.08
CA VAL A 224 14.79 12.87 10.58
C VAL A 224 13.70 13.31 9.59
N VAL A 225 13.81 12.91 8.31
CA VAL A 225 12.80 13.26 7.30
C VAL A 225 11.45 12.70 7.72
N ARG A 226 10.42 13.55 7.66
CA ARG A 226 9.03 13.14 7.90
C ARG A 226 8.43 12.61 6.62
N SER A 227 7.54 11.64 6.74
CA SER A 227 6.82 11.14 5.57
C SER A 227 5.33 10.97 5.84
N GLU A 228 4.55 11.20 4.78
CA GLU A 228 3.09 11.05 4.79
C GLU A 228 2.65 10.35 3.51
N ALA A 229 1.56 9.59 3.58
CA ALA A 229 0.99 8.88 2.44
C ALA A 229 -0.52 9.09 2.37
N PHE A 230 -1.04 9.23 1.16
CA PHE A 230 -2.48 9.40 0.89
C PHE A 230 -2.82 9.05 -0.56
N GLY A 231 -4.11 9.09 -0.91
CA GLY A 231 -4.63 8.73 -2.23
C GLY A 231 -5.64 7.58 -2.21
N GLU A 232 -5.64 6.74 -3.25
CA GLU A 232 -6.54 5.59 -3.41
C GLU A 232 -6.50 4.65 -2.22
N GLY A 233 -7.71 4.27 -1.79
CA GLY A 233 -7.99 3.20 -0.85
C GLY A 233 -7.16 3.37 0.40
N PHE A 234 -7.69 4.10 1.38
CA PHE A 234 -6.98 4.33 2.64
C PHE A 234 -6.34 3.03 3.19
N GLU A 235 -7.08 1.92 3.10
CA GLU A 235 -6.71 0.54 3.46
C GLU A 235 -6.15 -0.33 2.30
N GLN A 236 -6.06 0.21 1.08
CA GLN A 236 -5.55 -0.46 -0.12
C GLN A 236 -4.16 0.10 -0.49
N CYS A 237 -3.98 0.62 -1.72
CA CYS A 237 -2.71 1.02 -2.30
C CYS A 237 -1.91 1.97 -1.40
N ALA A 238 -2.53 3.04 -0.89
CA ALA A 238 -1.83 4.00 -0.05
C ALA A 238 -1.23 3.35 1.21
N MET A 239 -1.94 2.38 1.82
CA MET A 239 -1.45 1.65 2.98
C MET A 239 -0.46 0.54 2.63
N THR A 240 -0.77 -0.29 1.64
CA THR A 240 0.07 -1.42 1.24
C THR A 240 1.44 -0.95 0.77
N TRP A 241 1.49 -0.02 -0.19
CA TRP A 241 2.74 0.37 -0.83
C TRP A 241 3.65 1.17 0.09
N LYS A 242 3.11 2.13 0.85
CA LYS A 242 3.93 2.91 1.78
C LYS A 242 4.59 2.01 2.84
N GLN A 243 3.91 0.95 3.27
CA GLN A 243 4.39 0.11 4.36
C GLN A 243 5.68 -0.61 3.97
N MET A 244 5.86 -0.91 2.68
CA MET A 244 7.02 -1.58 2.12
C MET A 244 8.04 -0.63 1.51
N LEU A 245 7.57 0.40 0.81
CA LEU A 245 8.41 1.40 0.13
C LEU A 245 9.31 2.16 1.10
N VAL A 246 8.75 2.59 2.24
CA VAL A 246 9.45 3.47 3.20
C VAL A 246 10.72 2.82 3.76
N PRO A 247 10.70 1.55 4.22
CA PRO A 247 11.92 0.83 4.59
C PRO A 247 12.96 0.75 3.47
N TYR A 248 12.54 0.59 2.20
CA TYR A 248 13.47 0.50 1.06
C TYR A 248 14.11 1.84 0.68
N LEU A 249 13.50 2.96 1.05
CA LEU A 249 14.11 4.29 0.99
C LEU A 249 15.06 4.57 2.18
N GLY A 250 15.24 3.60 3.09
CA GLY A 250 16.11 3.72 4.25
C GLY A 250 15.60 4.68 5.34
N LEU A 251 14.33 5.10 5.30
CA LEU A 251 13.79 6.05 6.27
C LEU A 251 13.71 5.42 7.66
N ALA A 252 14.06 6.18 8.70
CA ALA A 252 14.02 5.72 10.09
C ALA A 252 12.60 5.78 10.72
N HIS A 253 11.66 6.43 10.03
CA HIS A 253 10.29 6.63 10.50
C HIS A 253 9.27 6.25 9.43
N PRO A 254 8.12 5.67 9.81
CA PRO A 254 7.09 5.27 8.86
C PRO A 254 6.39 6.49 8.24
N ALA A 255 5.88 6.32 7.02
CA ALA A 255 4.96 7.29 6.43
C ALA A 255 3.59 7.20 7.10
N GLU A 256 3.13 8.32 7.66
CA GLU A 256 1.83 8.39 8.32
C GLU A 256 0.70 8.55 7.29
N ASN A 257 -0.41 7.82 7.42
CA ASN A 257 -1.53 7.96 6.48
C ASN A 257 -2.34 9.22 6.78
N ASN A 258 -2.69 9.97 5.74
CA ASN A 258 -3.61 11.09 5.83
C ASN A 258 -4.98 10.69 5.25
N PHE A 259 -5.92 10.34 6.13
CA PHE A 259 -7.27 9.89 5.76
C PHE A 259 -8.08 10.97 5.01
N ASP A 260 -7.92 12.24 5.37
CA ASP A 260 -8.66 13.35 4.76
C ASP A 260 -8.24 13.62 3.31
N LEU A 261 -7.04 13.14 2.93
CA LEU A 261 -6.52 13.18 1.57
C LEU A 261 -6.65 11.81 0.86
N SER A 262 -7.41 10.88 1.44
CA SER A 262 -7.65 9.55 0.90
C SER A 262 -9.12 9.27 0.64
N VAL A 263 -9.37 8.34 -0.27
CA VAL A 263 -10.69 7.76 -0.52
C VAL A 263 -10.66 6.34 0.02
N SER A 264 -11.40 6.04 1.08
CA SER A 264 -11.57 4.65 1.51
C SER A 264 -12.51 3.91 0.55
N GLY A 265 -12.24 2.63 0.31
CA GLY A 265 -13.17 1.75 -0.39
C GLY A 265 -14.26 1.19 0.53
N ALA A 266 -14.17 1.43 1.85
CA ALA A 266 -15.14 0.98 2.83
C ALA A 266 -16.41 1.86 2.83
N PRO A 267 -17.60 1.30 2.53
CA PRO A 267 -18.86 2.06 2.49
C PRO A 267 -19.16 2.79 3.81
N PHE A 268 -18.92 2.15 4.94
CA PHE A 268 -19.13 2.73 6.28
C PHE A 268 -18.10 3.80 6.67
N LEU A 269 -17.06 4.01 5.87
CA LEU A 269 -16.12 5.12 6.02
C LEU A 269 -16.40 6.28 5.05
N VAL A 270 -17.40 6.15 4.17
CA VAL A 270 -17.91 7.27 3.39
C VAL A 270 -18.38 8.35 4.36
N ASP A 271 -17.78 9.53 4.24
CA ASP A 271 -18.03 10.71 5.06
C ASP A 271 -17.84 10.53 6.59
N ALA A 272 -17.22 9.42 7.00
CA ALA A 272 -16.75 9.26 8.37
C ALA A 272 -15.67 10.30 8.70
N VAL A 273 -15.62 10.69 9.97
CA VAL A 273 -14.63 11.65 10.48
C VAL A 273 -13.56 10.87 11.24
N LEU A 274 -12.30 10.96 10.80
CA LEU A 274 -11.18 10.45 11.57
C LEU A 274 -11.05 11.26 12.85
N LYS A 275 -11.29 10.64 14.00
CA LYS A 275 -11.17 11.30 15.31
C LYS A 275 -9.76 11.21 15.83
N GLN A 276 -9.12 10.04 15.70
CA GLN A 276 -7.79 9.81 16.25
C GLN A 276 -6.98 8.81 15.42
N ARG A 277 -5.67 9.07 15.33
CA ARG A 277 -4.65 8.09 14.92
C ARG A 277 -3.67 7.92 16.07
N ILE A 278 -3.69 6.76 16.71
CA ILE A 278 -2.90 6.48 17.91
C ILE A 278 -1.71 5.60 17.52
N ARG A 279 -0.51 5.99 17.98
CA ARG A 279 0.70 5.17 17.85
C ARG A 279 0.73 4.14 18.98
N LEU A 280 0.89 2.88 18.62
CA LEU A 280 1.03 1.77 19.56
C LEU A 280 2.44 1.18 19.46
N SER A 281 2.76 0.22 20.33
CA SER A 281 3.99 -0.57 20.24
C SER A 281 4.05 -1.37 18.93
N HIS A 282 5.22 -1.93 18.60
CA HIS A 282 5.43 -2.76 17.40
C HIS A 282 5.10 -2.06 16.08
N ASP A 283 5.34 -0.75 16.01
CA ASP A 283 5.06 0.08 14.83
C ASP A 283 3.62 -0.02 14.35
N LEU A 284 2.67 -0.08 15.27
CA LEU A 284 1.25 -0.15 14.97
C LEU A 284 0.57 1.21 15.04
N ARG A 285 -0.53 1.32 14.30
CA ARG A 285 -1.48 2.41 14.37
C ARG A 285 -2.85 1.84 14.68
N LEU A 286 -3.54 2.51 15.59
CA LEU A 286 -4.97 2.37 15.78
C LEU A 286 -5.64 3.62 15.23
N TYR A 287 -6.45 3.44 14.20
CA TYR A 287 -7.30 4.51 13.66
C TYR A 287 -8.69 4.39 14.27
N LEU A 288 -9.24 5.53 14.68
CA LEU A 288 -10.58 5.64 15.25
C LEU A 288 -11.37 6.69 14.46
N TRP A 289 -12.50 6.25 13.90
CA TRP A 289 -13.44 7.10 13.20
C TRP A 289 -14.79 7.12 13.90
N GLU A 290 -15.56 8.15 13.59
CA GLU A 290 -16.99 8.19 13.81
C GLU A 290 -17.68 8.21 12.45
N ALA A 291 -18.51 7.21 12.20
CA ALA A 291 -19.35 7.14 11.01
C ALA A 291 -20.47 8.20 11.10
N VAL A 292 -21.12 8.48 9.96
CA VAL A 292 -22.18 9.50 9.85
C VAL A 292 -23.38 9.18 10.75
N ASP A 293 -23.67 7.91 10.96
CA ASP A 293 -24.73 7.42 11.85
C ASP A 293 -24.32 7.36 13.33
N GLY A 294 -23.14 7.88 13.68
CA GLY A 294 -22.63 7.93 15.04
C GLY A 294 -21.93 6.66 15.51
N ARG A 295 -21.93 5.57 14.74
CA ARG A 295 -21.17 4.35 15.07
C ARG A 295 -19.67 4.66 15.17
N LYS A 296 -18.98 3.94 16.05
CA LYS A 296 -17.52 4.05 16.19
C LYS A 296 -16.86 2.97 15.36
N VAL A 297 -15.89 3.36 14.55
CA VAL A 297 -15.17 2.43 13.67
C VAL A 297 -13.69 2.47 14.03
N ALA A 298 -13.05 1.31 14.07
CA ALA A 298 -11.64 1.19 14.37
C ALA A 298 -10.92 0.19 13.46
N MET A 299 -9.63 0.45 13.22
CA MET A 299 -8.76 -0.47 12.48
C MET A 299 -7.36 -0.46 13.07
N TYR A 300 -6.81 -1.66 13.31
CA TYR A 300 -5.39 -1.85 13.61
C TYR A 300 -4.61 -2.07 12.32
N CYS A 301 -3.52 -1.34 12.15
CA CYS A 301 -2.61 -1.58 11.03
C CYS A 301 -1.15 -1.40 11.41
N ARG A 302 -0.28 -2.02 10.62
CA ARG A 302 1.16 -1.74 10.61
C ARG A 302 1.41 -0.33 10.03
N ALA A 303 2.32 0.41 10.63
CA ALA A 303 2.81 1.67 10.08
C ALA A 303 3.76 1.42 8.90
N TRP A 304 4.53 0.34 9.00
CA TRP A 304 5.38 -0.27 7.96
C TRP A 304 5.54 -1.78 8.17
N CYS A 305 6.04 -2.49 7.17
CA CYS A 305 6.32 -3.91 7.28
C CYS A 305 7.56 -4.29 6.47
N ARG A 306 8.17 -5.40 6.89
CA ARG A 306 9.21 -6.12 6.15
C ARG A 306 8.71 -7.52 5.89
N LEU A 307 9.29 -8.19 4.89
CA LEU A 307 8.87 -9.56 4.62
C LEU A 307 9.03 -10.41 5.86
N LYS A 308 10.13 -10.32 6.63
CA LYS A 308 10.32 -11.14 7.84
C LYS A 308 9.43 -10.82 9.05
N ASP A 309 8.65 -9.74 9.00
CA ASP A 309 7.88 -9.30 10.17
C ASP A 309 6.69 -10.25 10.41
N PRO A 310 6.48 -10.74 11.65
CA PRO A 310 5.37 -11.64 11.91
C PRO A 310 4.02 -10.95 11.69
N GLN A 311 3.01 -11.72 11.32
CA GLN A 311 1.64 -11.26 11.46
C GLN A 311 1.34 -11.02 12.95
N LEU A 312 0.61 -9.95 13.22
CA LEU A 312 0.17 -9.59 14.56
C LEU A 312 -1.35 -9.61 14.66
N TYR A 313 -1.83 -9.79 15.89
CA TYR A 313 -3.23 -9.85 16.24
C TYR A 313 -3.48 -9.04 17.51
N ALA A 314 -4.58 -8.31 17.53
CA ALA A 314 -5.12 -7.66 18.71
C ALA A 314 -6.16 -8.58 19.36
N ARG A 315 -6.07 -8.79 20.68
CA ARG A 315 -7.07 -9.53 21.46
C ARG A 315 -7.99 -8.52 22.16
N VAL A 316 -9.14 -8.25 21.57
CA VAL A 316 -10.11 -7.25 22.03
C VAL A 316 -11.12 -7.92 22.95
N ALA A 317 -11.26 -7.43 24.18
CA ALA A 317 -12.28 -7.93 25.11
C ALA A 317 -13.68 -7.56 24.62
N LEU A 318 -14.61 -8.52 24.66
CA LEU A 318 -15.98 -8.37 24.15
C LEU A 318 -16.99 -7.93 25.21
N ASP A 319 -16.61 -7.90 26.49
CA ASP A 319 -17.52 -7.65 27.61
C ASP A 319 -18.33 -6.36 27.42
N ASP A 320 -19.66 -6.50 27.38
CA ASP A 320 -20.65 -5.43 27.23
C ASP A 320 -20.47 -4.55 25.97
N LEU A 321 -19.77 -5.06 24.95
CA LEU A 321 -19.54 -4.37 23.69
C LEU A 321 -20.40 -4.97 22.58
N SER A 322 -21.38 -4.19 22.10
CA SER A 322 -22.04 -4.47 20.82
C SER A 322 -21.05 -4.18 19.70
N LEU A 323 -20.34 -5.22 19.27
CA LEU A 323 -19.30 -5.17 18.26
C LEU A 323 -19.73 -5.96 17.03
N VAL A 324 -19.42 -5.46 15.85
CA VAL A 324 -19.39 -6.25 14.62
C VAL A 324 -18.03 -6.07 13.96
N VAL A 325 -17.54 -7.13 13.32
CA VAL A 325 -16.35 -7.02 12.47
C VAL A 325 -16.78 -7.07 11.02
N ARG A 326 -16.30 -6.10 10.24
CA ARG A 326 -16.54 -6.04 8.80
C ARG A 326 -15.25 -5.95 8.01
N GLU A 327 -15.25 -6.52 6.82
CA GLU A 327 -14.18 -6.26 5.84
C GLU A 327 -14.45 -4.96 5.07
N VAL A 328 -13.51 -4.56 4.21
CA VAL A 328 -13.62 -3.33 3.41
C VAL A 328 -14.89 -3.30 2.54
N HIS A 329 -15.38 -4.43 2.06
CA HIS A 329 -16.56 -4.50 1.20
C HIS A 329 -17.89 -4.54 1.99
N ASP A 330 -17.86 -4.19 3.27
CA ASP A 330 -19.01 -4.18 4.17
C ASP A 330 -19.67 -5.56 4.39
N LYS A 331 -18.96 -6.64 4.05
CA LYS A 331 -19.35 -7.98 4.48
C LYS A 331 -19.09 -8.11 5.98
N GLU A 332 -20.12 -8.50 6.71
CA GLU A 332 -19.99 -8.85 8.12
C GLU A 332 -19.25 -10.19 8.27
N CYS A 333 -18.21 -10.19 9.08
CA CYS A 333 -17.33 -11.32 9.33
C CYS A 333 -17.47 -11.88 10.75
N TRP A 334 -18.11 -11.12 11.65
CA TRP A 334 -18.43 -11.52 13.02
C TRP A 334 -19.61 -10.67 13.52
N PRO A 335 -20.60 -11.25 14.25
CA PRO A 335 -20.58 -12.55 14.92
C PRO A 335 -20.93 -13.79 14.08
N GLN A 336 -21.46 -13.64 12.86
CA GLN A 336 -21.81 -14.80 12.03
C GLN A 336 -20.56 -15.41 11.36
N PRO A 337 -20.13 -16.65 11.68
CA PRO A 337 -18.78 -17.12 11.33
C PRO A 337 -18.65 -17.88 10.00
N ASP A 338 -19.72 -18.15 9.27
CA ASP A 338 -19.74 -19.35 8.43
C ASP A 338 -18.84 -19.32 7.18
N ASP A 339 -18.25 -18.18 6.83
CA ASP A 339 -17.34 -18.07 5.68
C ASP A 339 -16.34 -16.89 5.78
N SER A 340 -15.90 -16.53 6.99
CA SER A 340 -14.94 -15.42 7.16
C SER A 340 -13.52 -15.92 6.84
N THR A 341 -12.89 -15.36 5.80
CA THR A 341 -11.48 -15.60 5.49
C THR A 341 -10.56 -14.93 6.50
N LEU A 342 -11.07 -13.98 7.30
CA LEU A 342 -10.30 -13.10 8.20
C LEU A 342 -9.70 -13.78 9.44
N GLY A 343 -9.86 -15.10 9.60
CA GLY A 343 -9.22 -15.85 10.69
C GLY A 343 -9.61 -15.38 12.10
N LEU A 344 -10.80 -14.80 12.23
CA LEU A 344 -11.34 -14.30 13.49
C LEU A 344 -11.59 -15.48 14.44
N GLN A 345 -11.16 -15.33 15.69
CA GLN A 345 -11.32 -16.37 16.71
C GLN A 345 -11.76 -15.74 18.02
N VAL A 346 -12.75 -16.33 18.67
CA VAL A 346 -13.16 -15.95 20.03
C VAL A 346 -12.63 -16.97 21.01
N ALA A 347 -11.90 -16.52 22.02
CA ALA A 347 -11.43 -17.37 23.11
C ALA A 347 -11.41 -16.58 24.42
N ALA A 348 -11.98 -17.16 25.49
CA ALA A 348 -12.02 -16.56 26.82
C ALA A 348 -12.53 -15.10 26.84
N GLY A 349 -13.63 -14.82 26.15
CA GLY A 349 -14.24 -13.48 26.09
C GLY A 349 -13.48 -12.46 25.22
N HIS A 350 -12.43 -12.88 24.52
CA HIS A 350 -11.65 -12.00 23.65
C HIS A 350 -11.79 -12.41 22.19
N LEU A 351 -12.01 -11.41 21.33
CA LEU A 351 -11.93 -11.54 19.88
C LEU A 351 -10.49 -11.29 19.42
N ARG A 352 -9.91 -12.28 18.73
CA ARG A 352 -8.62 -12.17 18.06
C ARG A 352 -8.84 -11.53 16.68
N VAL A 353 -8.36 -10.31 16.52
CA VAL A 353 -8.52 -9.48 15.31
C VAL A 353 -7.16 -9.37 14.61
N PRO A 354 -7.01 -9.73 13.32
CA PRO A 354 -5.75 -9.56 12.62
C PRO A 354 -5.44 -8.07 12.43
N VAL A 355 -4.18 -7.72 12.63
CA VAL A 355 -3.67 -6.38 12.31
C VAL A 355 -3.42 -6.30 10.80
N PHE A 356 -3.95 -5.27 10.14
CA PHE A 356 -3.69 -5.07 8.72
C PHE A 356 -2.20 -4.89 8.41
N ASN A 357 -1.69 -5.63 7.43
CA ASN A 357 -0.32 -5.61 6.96
C ASN A 357 -0.32 -5.70 5.41
N GLY A 358 0.45 -4.84 4.74
CA GLY A 358 0.54 -4.76 3.28
C GLY A 358 1.00 -6.05 2.58
N ILE A 359 1.67 -6.97 3.29
CA ILE A 359 2.12 -8.25 2.73
C ILE A 359 1.06 -9.37 2.89
N ARG A 360 0.12 -9.23 3.84
CA ARG A 360 -1.04 -10.14 4.01
C ARG A 360 -0.67 -11.62 4.19
N ARG A 361 0.12 -11.92 5.24
CA ARG A 361 0.84 -13.19 5.42
C ARG A 361 -0.01 -14.40 5.84
N ASP A 362 -1.09 -14.21 6.60
CA ASP A 362 -1.73 -15.29 7.40
C ASP A 362 -3.09 -15.79 6.89
N PHE A 363 -3.40 -15.55 5.62
CA PHE A 363 -4.65 -16.04 5.05
C PHE A 363 -4.40 -17.31 4.26
N ASP A 364 -5.17 -18.36 4.59
CA ASP A 364 -5.16 -19.63 3.87
C ASP A 364 -5.48 -19.33 2.41
N TRP A 365 -4.44 -19.15 1.59
CA TRP A 365 -4.57 -18.73 0.19
C TRP A 365 -5.37 -19.76 -0.63
N ARG A 366 -5.52 -20.99 -0.12
CA ARG A 366 -6.36 -22.05 -0.73
C ARG A 366 -7.84 -21.83 -0.45
N LYS A 367 -8.20 -21.13 0.63
CA LYS A 367 -9.57 -20.74 1.00
C LYS A 367 -9.90 -19.28 0.71
N ALA A 368 -8.89 -18.41 0.63
CA ALA A 368 -9.04 -17.02 0.22
C ALA A 368 -9.36 -16.97 -1.28
N VAL A 369 -10.64 -17.16 -1.60
CA VAL A 369 -11.16 -16.89 -2.93
C VAL A 369 -11.06 -15.38 -3.17
N GLN A 370 -9.97 -14.94 -3.78
CA GLN A 370 -9.90 -13.71 -4.58
C GLN A 370 -10.21 -12.35 -3.89
N THR A 371 -10.20 -12.24 -2.56
CA THR A 371 -10.38 -10.93 -1.90
C THR A 371 -9.04 -10.35 -1.46
N ASP A 372 -8.38 -9.67 -2.40
CA ASP A 372 -7.14 -8.91 -2.18
C ASP A 372 -7.31 -7.69 -1.25
N GLU A 373 -8.23 -7.69 -0.27
CA GLU A 373 -8.55 -6.47 0.51
C GLU A 373 -9.05 -6.75 1.93
N GLU A 374 -8.23 -7.42 2.74
CA GLU A 374 -8.66 -7.97 4.03
C GLU A 374 -8.34 -7.03 5.22
N ALA A 375 -8.74 -5.77 5.12
CA ALA A 375 -8.74 -4.85 6.26
C ALA A 375 -9.90 -5.20 7.21
N CYS A 376 -9.58 -5.43 8.49
CA CYS A 376 -10.58 -5.71 9.53
C CYS A 376 -11.00 -4.44 10.25
N TYR A 377 -12.28 -4.11 10.14
CA TYR A 377 -12.89 -2.99 10.83
C TYR A 377 -13.73 -3.46 12.01
N LEU A 378 -13.43 -2.90 13.18
CA LEU A 378 -14.19 -3.08 14.40
C LEU A 378 -15.22 -1.96 14.48
N ILE A 379 -16.50 -2.30 14.40
CA ILE A 379 -17.59 -1.33 14.42
C ILE A 379 -18.43 -1.55 15.66
N ALA A 380 -18.56 -0.52 16.49
CA ALA A 380 -19.36 -0.57 17.71
C ALA A 380 -20.48 0.47 17.68
N ASP A 381 -21.64 0.08 18.20
CA ASP A 381 -22.78 0.96 18.46
C ASP A 381 -22.91 1.27 19.95
N ASN A 382 -23.72 2.27 20.29
CA ASN A 382 -24.13 2.58 21.66
C ASN A 382 -22.98 2.75 22.70
N ILE A 383 -21.78 3.09 22.23
CA ILE A 383 -20.60 3.30 23.08
C ILE A 383 -19.98 4.68 22.83
N SER A 384 -19.47 5.30 23.91
CA SER A 384 -18.72 6.55 23.78
C SER A 384 -17.40 6.32 23.04
N LEU A 385 -16.89 7.33 22.34
CA LEU A 385 -15.58 7.22 21.68
C LEU A 385 -14.46 6.94 22.69
N GLN A 386 -14.56 7.47 23.91
CA GLN A 386 -13.54 7.28 24.95
C GLN A 386 -13.52 5.85 25.49
N ASP A 387 -14.70 5.27 25.73
CA ASP A 387 -14.80 3.88 26.23
C ASP A 387 -14.37 2.90 25.14
N PHE A 388 -14.78 3.13 23.89
CA PHE A 388 -14.34 2.32 22.75
C PHE A 388 -12.82 2.41 22.58
N ARG A 389 -12.26 3.63 22.61
CA ARG A 389 -10.81 3.85 22.58
C ARG A 389 -10.10 3.10 23.70
N LYS A 390 -10.56 3.22 24.95
CA LYS A 390 -9.95 2.57 26.10
C LYS A 390 -9.91 1.05 25.90
N ARG A 391 -11.05 0.46 25.53
CA ARG A 391 -11.17 -0.99 25.26
C ARG A 391 -10.14 -1.47 24.23
N LEU A 392 -9.94 -0.70 23.17
CA LEU A 392 -9.00 -1.02 22.11
C LEU A 392 -7.53 -0.82 22.54
N LEU A 393 -7.24 0.17 23.38
CA LEU A 393 -5.89 0.35 23.92
C LEU A 393 -5.49 -0.73 24.93
N ASP A 394 -6.45 -1.30 25.64
CA ASP A 394 -6.24 -2.40 26.59
C ASP A 394 -6.05 -3.76 25.87
N ALA A 395 -6.29 -3.83 24.55
CA ALA A 395 -6.15 -5.05 23.79
C ALA A 395 -4.69 -5.53 23.76
N ARG A 396 -4.46 -6.79 24.13
CA ARG A 396 -3.12 -7.40 24.04
C ARG A 396 -2.75 -7.64 22.58
N ILE A 397 -1.58 -7.17 22.18
CA ILE A 397 -1.03 -7.35 20.83
C ILE A 397 0.06 -8.43 20.85
N GLY A 398 -0.04 -9.40 19.95
CA GLY A 398 0.94 -10.50 19.84
C GLY A 398 0.76 -11.30 18.55
N ARG A 399 1.50 -12.42 18.45
CA ARG A 399 1.30 -13.42 17.39
C ARG A 399 0.04 -14.26 17.68
#